data_AF-A0A0W7YCL9-F1
#
_entry.id   AF-A0A0W7YCL9-F1
#
_cell.length_a   1.000
_cell.length_b   1.000
_cell.length_c   1.000
_cell.angle_alpha   90.00
_cell.angle_beta   90.00
_cell.angle_gamma   90.00
#
_symmetry.space_group_name_H-M   'P 1'
#
loop_
_entity.id
_entity.type
_entity.pdbx_description
1 polymer ?
#
loop_
_entity_poly.entity_id
_entity_poly.type
_entity_poly.pdbx_seq_one_letter_code
_entity_poly.pdbx_strand_id
1 'polypeptide(L)'
;MYKNLTNDELRVYRILEDLGDSESLTGSQIMERLMIKDRRYFHQIIFDLRSKGMPVVSKKNRYLSGYRIARTKAELASFLQDKELYIATHKKIIEAMRGAAETIF
;
A
#
# COMPACT_ATOMS: atom_id res chain seq x y z
N MET A 1 11.99 12.64 -7.21
CA MET A 1 11.62 12.08 -5.90
C MET A 1 11.16 10.61 -5.99
N TYR A 2 11.70 9.80 -6.93
CA TYR A 2 11.28 8.41 -7.18
C TYR A 2 12.44 7.40 -7.27
N LYS A 3 13.67 7.80 -6.89
CA LYS A 3 14.89 7.03 -7.21
C LYS A 3 14.95 5.61 -6.64
N ASN A 4 14.06 5.25 -5.70
CA ASN A 4 14.06 3.95 -5.01
C ASN A 4 12.76 3.13 -5.22
N LEU A 5 11.92 3.51 -6.19
CA LEU A 5 10.73 2.73 -6.53
C LEU A 5 11.01 1.70 -7.62
N THR A 6 10.47 0.50 -7.46
CA THR A 6 10.42 -0.49 -8.55
C THR A 6 9.42 -0.03 -9.63
N ASN A 7 9.49 -0.64 -10.82
CA ASN A 7 8.55 -0.31 -11.89
C ASN A 7 7.08 -0.55 -11.48
N ASP A 8 6.80 -1.62 -10.74
CA ASP A 8 5.43 -1.92 -10.31
C ASP A 8 4.95 -0.97 -9.21
N GLU A 9 5.82 -0.63 -8.25
CA GLU A 9 5.55 0.40 -7.25
C GLU A 9 5.25 1.75 -7.90
N LEU A 10 6.06 2.15 -8.90
CA LEU A 10 5.87 3.38 -9.63
C LEU A 10 4.55 3.39 -10.41
N ARG A 11 4.19 2.27 -11.05
CA ARG A 11 2.91 2.12 -11.78
C ARG A 11 1.71 2.24 -10.85
N VAL A 12 1.75 1.57 -9.69
CA VAL A 12 0.70 1.71 -8.67
C VAL A 12 0.63 3.15 -8.18
N TYR A 13 1.78 3.77 -7.87
CA TYR A 13 1.83 5.12 -7.34
C TYR A 13 1.25 6.15 -8.33
N ARG A 14 1.61 6.08 -9.62
CA ARG A 14 1.06 6.97 -10.66
C ARG A 14 -0.45 6.87 -10.79
N ILE A 15 -1.00 5.66 -10.79
CA ILE A 15 -2.47 5.48 -10.81
C ILE A 15 -3.14 6.21 -9.64
N LEU A 16 -2.52 6.16 -8.46
CA LEU A 16 -3.07 6.83 -7.27
C LEU A 16 -2.81 8.33 -7.26
N GLU A 17 -1.72 8.80 -7.87
CA GLU A 17 -1.38 10.21 -8.01
C GLU A 17 -2.33 10.93 -8.98
N ASP A 18 -2.78 10.24 -10.03
CA ASP A 18 -3.73 10.74 -11.03
C ASP A 18 -5.19 10.81 -10.51
N LEU A 19 -5.47 10.29 -9.31
CA LEU A 19 -6.79 10.39 -8.69
C LEU A 19 -7.09 11.79 -8.18
N GLY A 20 -8.34 12.22 -8.38
CA GLY A 20 -8.87 13.44 -7.77
C GLY A 20 -8.91 13.35 -6.23
N ASP A 21 -8.98 14.50 -5.56
CA ASP A 21 -8.81 14.59 -4.10
C ASP A 21 -9.79 13.74 -3.28
N SER A 22 -10.99 13.50 -3.81
CA SER A 22 -12.04 12.70 -3.17
C SER A 22 -12.17 11.28 -3.73
N GLU A 23 -11.35 10.92 -4.71
CA GLU A 23 -11.43 9.64 -5.40
C GLU A 23 -10.59 8.58 -4.70
N SER A 24 -11.00 7.32 -4.86
CA SER A 24 -10.25 6.16 -4.40
C SER A 24 -10.53 4.99 -5.30
N LEU A 25 -9.53 4.13 -5.50
CA LEU A 25 -9.70 2.88 -6.24
C LEU A 25 -9.58 1.69 -5.30
N THR A 26 -10.47 0.73 -5.44
CA THR A 26 -10.35 -0.56 -4.75
C THR A 26 -9.07 -1.28 -5.20
N GLY A 27 -8.55 -2.16 -4.34
CA GLY A 27 -7.41 -2.99 -4.70
C GLY A 27 -7.65 -3.79 -5.99
N SER A 28 -8.86 -4.33 -6.16
CA SER A 28 -9.25 -5.07 -7.37
C SER A 28 -9.17 -4.21 -8.64
N GLN A 29 -9.63 -2.96 -8.61
CA GLN A 29 -9.56 -2.05 -9.76
C GLN A 29 -8.11 -1.72 -10.16
N ILE A 30 -7.23 -1.52 -9.17
CA ILE A 30 -5.81 -1.26 -9.43
C ILE A 30 -5.14 -2.50 -9.99
N MET A 31 -5.41 -3.67 -9.39
CA MET A 31 -4.88 -4.95 -9.84
C MET A 31 -5.31 -5.26 -11.29
N GLU A 32 -6.57 -5.03 -11.63
CA GLU A 32 -7.10 -5.23 -12.98
C GLU A 32 -6.40 -4.31 -13.99
N ARG A 33 -6.28 -3.01 -13.70
CA ARG A 33 -5.60 -2.03 -14.58
C ARG A 33 -4.12 -2.37 -14.80
N LEU A 34 -3.46 -2.94 -13.81
CA LEU A 34 -2.04 -3.28 -13.87
C LEU A 34 -1.76 -4.73 -14.29
N MET A 35 -2.82 -5.53 -14.50
CA MET A 35 -2.75 -6.98 -14.76
C MET A 35 -2.02 -7.76 -13.64
N ILE A 36 -2.13 -7.29 -12.39
CA ILE A 36 -1.58 -7.98 -11.21
C ILE A 36 -2.55 -9.08 -10.80
N LYS A 37 -2.15 -10.35 -10.98
CA LYS A 37 -2.99 -11.51 -10.65
C LYS A 37 -2.92 -11.90 -9.17
N ASP A 38 -1.77 -11.70 -8.52
CA ASP A 38 -1.57 -12.08 -7.13
C ASP A 38 -1.92 -10.93 -6.17
N ARG A 39 -2.93 -11.17 -5.34
CA ARG A 39 -3.37 -10.25 -4.30
C ARG A 39 -2.32 -10.04 -3.21
N ARG A 40 -1.55 -11.08 -2.85
CA ARG A 40 -0.48 -10.96 -1.85
C ARG A 40 0.63 -10.06 -2.35
N TYR A 41 1.04 -10.25 -3.60
CA TYR A 41 1.99 -9.37 -4.28
C TYR A 41 1.51 -7.91 -4.34
N PHE A 42 0.23 -7.68 -4.67
CA PHE A 42 -0.33 -6.32 -4.65
C PHE A 42 -0.26 -5.68 -3.25
N HIS A 43 -0.61 -6.42 -2.19
CA HIS A 43 -0.50 -5.91 -0.83
C HIS A 43 0.96 -5.63 -0.43
N GLN A 44 1.91 -6.44 -0.90
CA GLN A 44 3.34 -6.20 -0.70
C GLN A 44 3.78 -4.88 -1.35
N ILE A 45 3.38 -4.60 -2.60
CA ILE A 45 3.67 -3.33 -3.26
C ILE A 45 3.16 -2.13 -2.45
N ILE A 46 1.92 -2.21 -1.96
CA ILE A 46 1.33 -1.15 -1.13
C ILE A 46 2.13 -0.95 0.17
N PHE A 47 2.55 -2.05 0.80
CA PHE A 47 3.39 -2.01 1.99
C PHE A 47 4.76 -1.37 1.70
N ASP A 48 5.42 -1.74 0.61
CA ASP A 48 6.73 -1.23 0.25
C ASP A 48 6.69 0.27 -0.07
N LEU A 49 5.65 0.72 -0.79
CA LEU A 49 5.39 2.14 -1.03
C LEU A 49 5.28 2.91 0.30
N ARG A 50 4.49 2.42 1.24
CA ARG A 50 4.32 3.04 2.57
C ARG A 50 5.62 3.03 3.38
N SER A 51 6.39 1.96 3.30
CA SER A 51 7.68 1.82 3.99
C SER A 51 8.73 2.78 3.43
N LYS A 52 8.68 3.06 2.13
CA LYS A 52 9.50 4.07 1.44
C LYS A 52 9.00 5.51 1.63
N GLY A 53 8.01 5.71 2.50
CA GLY A 53 7.48 7.04 2.83
C GLY A 53 6.49 7.61 1.81
N MET A 54 6.00 6.79 0.87
CA MET A 54 4.97 7.25 -0.07
C MET A 54 3.64 7.43 0.67
N PRO A 55 2.91 8.53 0.41
CA PRO A 55 1.66 8.87 1.11
C PRO A 55 0.44 8.02 0.66
N VAL A 56 0.61 6.72 0.46
CA VAL A 56 -0.46 5.80 0.03
C VAL A 56 -1.32 5.39 1.22
N VAL A 57 -2.58 5.82 1.22
CA VAL A 57 -3.55 5.54 2.29
C VAL A 57 -4.66 4.62 1.80
N SER A 58 -5.22 3.84 2.72
CA SER A 58 -6.42 3.04 2.50
C SER A 58 -7.55 3.61 3.33
N LYS A 59 -8.66 4.01 2.71
CA LYS A 59 -9.87 4.42 3.42
C LYS A 59 -10.84 3.25 3.45
N LYS A 60 -11.44 2.97 4.60
CA LYS A 60 -12.54 2.01 4.76
C LYS A 60 -13.69 2.71 5.47
N ASN A 61 -14.61 3.29 4.71
CA ASN A 61 -15.88 3.81 5.22
C ASN A 61 -17.04 3.02 4.58
N ARG A 62 -18.25 3.09 5.16
CA ARG A 62 -19.50 2.51 4.63
C ARG A 62 -19.79 2.89 3.17
N TYR A 63 -19.27 4.02 2.69
CA TYR A 63 -19.56 4.57 1.35
C TYR A 63 -18.34 4.62 0.40
N LEU A 64 -17.12 4.58 0.93
CA LEU A 64 -15.88 4.70 0.16
C LEU A 64 -14.84 3.75 0.74
N SER A 65 -14.49 2.72 -0.03
CA SER A 65 -13.41 1.79 0.28
C SER A 65 -12.41 1.75 -0.86
N GLY A 66 -11.14 2.02 -0.57
CA GLY A 66 -10.12 2.08 -1.61
C GLY A 66 -8.80 2.71 -1.17
N TYR A 67 -7.85 2.72 -2.09
CA TYR A 67 -6.54 3.34 -1.97
C TYR A 67 -6.53 4.71 -2.66
N ARG A 68 -5.78 5.66 -2.08
CA ARG A 68 -5.50 6.98 -2.67
C ARG A 68 -4.22 7.57 -2.08
N ILE A 69 -3.77 8.70 -2.62
CA ILE A 69 -2.71 9.51 -2.03
C ILE A 69 -3.29 10.45 -0.97
N ALA A 70 -2.70 10.48 0.23
CA ALA A 70 -2.97 11.51 1.22
C ALA A 70 -2.43 12.85 0.73
N ARG A 71 -3.28 13.88 0.70
CA ARG A 71 -2.93 15.23 0.25
C ARG A 71 -2.68 16.18 1.43
N THR A 72 -3.21 15.85 2.61
CA THR A 72 -3.03 16.66 3.82
C THR A 72 -2.23 15.95 4.91
N LYS A 73 -1.54 16.73 5.76
CA LYS A 73 -0.84 16.19 6.94
C LYS A 73 -1.78 15.48 7.91
N ALA A 74 -3.03 15.92 8.01
CA ALA A 74 -4.05 15.29 8.85
C ALA A 74 -4.45 13.90 8.33
N GLU A 75 -4.65 13.76 7.02
CA GLU A 75 -4.92 12.46 6.38
C GLU A 75 -3.74 11.50 6.53
N LEU A 76 -2.52 12.01 6.39
CA LEU A 76 -1.30 11.24 6.59
C LEU A 76 -1.15 10.80 8.06
N ALA A 77 -1.43 11.67 9.01
CA ALA A 77 -1.30 11.40 10.45
C ALA A 77 -2.33 10.39 10.96
N SER A 78 -3.60 10.54 10.58
CA SER A 78 -4.66 9.56 10.90
C SER A 78 -4.32 8.18 10.35
N PHE A 79 -3.60 8.13 9.23
CA PHE A 79 -3.15 6.90 8.61
C PHE A 79 -1.87 6.32 9.25
N LEU A 80 -0.95 7.16 9.76
CA LEU A 80 0.27 6.69 10.43
C LEU A 80 -0.04 5.93 11.74
N GLN A 81 -1.08 6.34 12.48
CA GLN A 81 -1.59 5.56 13.63
C GLN A 81 -2.11 4.17 13.21
N ASP A 82 -2.87 4.08 12.12
CA ASP A 82 -3.32 2.79 11.56
C ASP A 82 -2.14 1.98 11.00
N LYS A 83 -1.11 2.63 10.45
CA LYS A 83 0.11 2.00 9.92
C LYS A 83 0.93 1.37 11.04
N GLU A 84 1.10 2.03 12.18
CA GLU A 84 1.78 1.45 13.35
C GLU A 84 1.04 0.23 13.88
N LEU A 85 -0.30 0.30 13.95
CA LEU A 85 -1.12 -0.84 14.36
C LEU A 85 -1.05 -2.00 13.34
N TYR A 86 -1.07 -1.69 12.04
CA TYR A 86 -0.97 -2.68 10.96
C TYR A 86 0.40 -3.35 10.93
N ILE A 87 1.47 -2.57 11.06
CA ILE A 87 2.86 -3.06 11.18
C ILE A 87 2.98 -3.92 12.43
N ALA A 88 2.53 -3.47 13.60
CA ALA A 88 2.57 -4.27 14.82
C ALA A 88 1.82 -5.61 14.67
N THR A 89 0.67 -5.60 13.99
CA THR A 89 -0.14 -6.80 13.75
C THR A 89 0.52 -7.76 12.76
N HIS A 90 1.14 -7.25 11.70
CA HIS A 90 1.71 -8.08 10.63
C HIS A 90 3.20 -8.36 10.81
N LYS A 91 3.89 -7.72 11.76
CA LYS A 91 5.31 -7.95 12.08
C LYS A 91 5.57 -9.42 12.40
N LYS A 92 4.69 -10.08 13.16
CA LYS A 92 4.78 -11.51 13.46
C LYS A 92 4.65 -12.40 12.22
N ILE A 93 3.80 -12.02 11.28
CA ILE A 93 3.60 -12.76 10.02
C ILE A 93 4.83 -12.59 9.11
N ILE A 94 5.39 -11.39 9.07
CA ILE A 94 6.59 -11.08 8.28
C ILE A 94 7.83 -11.76 8.90
N GLU A 95 8.00 -11.73 10.22
CA GLU A 95 9.06 -12.48 10.93
C GLU A 95 8.91 -13.98 10.71
N ALA A 96 7.69 -14.53 10.74
CA ALA A 96 7.45 -15.93 10.44
C ALA A 96 7.77 -16.29 8.97
N MET A 97 7.44 -15.41 8.01
CA MET A 97 7.81 -15.61 6.60
C MET A 97 9.31 -15.49 6.36
N ARG A 98 10.02 -14.61 7.07
CA ARG A 98 11.48 -14.48 7.01
C ARG A 98 12.18 -15.70 7.60
N GLY A 99 11.74 -16.16 8.77
CA GLY A 99 12.27 -17.37 9.41
C GLY A 99 12.02 -18.62 8.56
N ALA A 100 10.87 -18.71 7.88
CA ALA A 100 10.58 -19.79 6.93
C ALA A 100 11.46 -19.75 5.68
N ALA A 101 11.85 -18.56 5.21
CA ALA A 101 12.77 -18.41 4.09
C ALA A 101 14.24 -18.72 4.48
N GLU A 102 14.62 -18.48 5.73
CA GLU A 102 15.96 -18.80 6.28
C GLU A 102 16.13 -20.27 6.64
N THR A 103 15.06 -21.06 6.78
CA THR A 103 15.13 -22.51 7.07
C THR A 103 15.17 -23.40 5.83
N ILE A 104 15.04 -22.83 4.63
CA ILE A 104 15.06 -23.56 3.35
C ILE A 104 16.46 -23.52 2.68
N PHE A 105 17.43 -22.80 3.27
CA PHE A 105 18.85 -22.80 2.88
C PHE A 105 19.73 -23.47 3.94
#